data_AF-A0A2X2Y0S1-F1
#
_entry.id   AF-A0A2X2Y0S1-F1
#
_cell.length_a   1.000
_cell.length_b   1.000
_cell.length_c   1.000
_cell.angle_alpha   90.00
_cell.angle_beta   90.00
_cell.angle_gamma   90.00
#
_symmetry.space_group_name_H-M   'P 1'
#
loop_
_entity.id
_entity.type
_entity.pdbx_description
1 polymer ?
#
loop_
_entity_poly.entity_id
_entity_poly.type
_entity_poly.pdbx_seq_one_letter_code
_entity_poly.pdbx_strand_id
1 'polypeptide(L)'
;MDTLIGMLTPFMIRLSFIMFVVAIVYLIWLMICSMKEKRNNDRYEMIEEDEEDDDTFQKAIIFIGNEKIEIDVDYCYIDDSTTRIESKDGKVYLTDIKNVVLISDKKEIF
;
A
#
# COMPACT_ATOMS: atom_id res chain seq x y z
N MET A 1 -36.70 -44.20 -22.50
CA MET A 1 -35.87 -43.11 -21.93
C MET A 1 -35.03 -42.42 -23.02
N ASP A 2 -34.64 -43.12 -24.08
CA ASP A 2 -33.75 -42.59 -25.12
C ASP A 2 -34.35 -41.47 -25.99
N THR A 3 -35.66 -41.50 -26.25
CA THR A 3 -36.35 -40.49 -27.08
C THR A 3 -36.45 -39.12 -26.39
N LEU A 4 -36.57 -39.10 -25.06
CA LEU A 4 -36.63 -37.86 -24.28
C LEU A 4 -35.24 -37.19 -24.19
N ILE A 5 -34.19 -38.00 -24.01
CA ILE A 5 -32.78 -37.57 -23.99
C ILE A 5 -32.37 -36.99 -25.34
N GLY A 6 -32.76 -37.62 -26.45
CA GLY A 6 -32.47 -37.13 -27.81
C GLY A 6 -33.16 -35.81 -28.16
N MET A 7 -34.28 -35.48 -27.50
CA MET A 7 -34.95 -34.18 -27.67
C MET A 7 -34.37 -33.08 -26.77
N LEU A 8 -33.78 -33.44 -25.63
CA LEU A 8 -33.19 -32.50 -24.67
C LEU A 8 -31.73 -32.12 -24.99
N THR A 9 -30.97 -32.98 -25.67
CA THR A 9 -29.58 -32.73 -26.08
C THR A 9 -29.35 -31.40 -26.81
N PRO A 10 -30.14 -30.98 -27.81
CA PRO A 10 -29.90 -29.68 -28.48
C PRO A 10 -30.12 -28.47 -27.56
N PHE A 11 -31.00 -28.58 -26.55
CA PHE A 11 -31.19 -27.52 -25.56
C PHE A 11 -30.02 -27.45 -24.58
N MET A 12 -29.53 -28.61 -24.12
CA MET A 12 -28.37 -28.70 -23.23
C MET A 12 -27.10 -28.16 -23.90
N ILE A 13 -26.88 -28.44 -25.20
CA ILE A 13 -25.73 -27.92 -25.96
C ILE A 13 -25.79 -26.39 -26.06
N ARG A 14 -26.96 -25.82 -26.35
CA ARG A 14 -27.14 -24.36 -26.43
C ARG A 14 -26.92 -23.68 -25.07
N LEU A 15 -27.46 -24.26 -23.99
CA LEU A 15 -27.25 -23.76 -22.64
C LEU A 15 -25.77 -23.85 -22.22
N SER A 16 -25.10 -24.95 -22.55
CA SER A 16 -23.67 -25.12 -22.31
C SER A 16 -22.83 -24.06 -23.02
N PHE A 17 -23.16 -23.73 -24.28
CA PHE A 17 -22.46 -22.68 -25.02
C PHE A 17 -22.65 -21.30 -24.39
N ILE A 18 -23.86 -20.98 -23.92
CA ILE A 18 -24.13 -19.71 -23.23
C ILE A 18 -23.31 -19.63 -21.94
N MET A 19 -23.31 -20.70 -21.13
CA MET A 19 -22.51 -20.77 -19.91
C MET A 19 -21.01 -20.68 -20.18
N PHE A 20 -20.54 -21.26 -21.29
CA PHE A 20 -19.14 -21.18 -21.72
C PHE A 20 -18.73 -19.74 -22.08
N VAL A 21 -19.57 -19.01 -22.81
CA VAL A 21 -19.30 -17.60 -23.14
C VAL A 21 -19.25 -16.74 -21.86
N VAL A 22 -20.20 -16.95 -20.94
CA VAL A 22 -20.21 -16.23 -19.65
C VAL A 22 -18.96 -16.54 -18.83
N ALA A 23 -18.54 -17.80 -18.78
CA ALA A 23 -17.33 -18.21 -18.08
C ALA A 23 -16.07 -17.55 -18.67
N ILE A 24 -15.95 -17.45 -20.00
CA ILE A 24 -14.82 -16.76 -20.65
C ILE A 24 -14.78 -15.28 -20.27
N VAL A 25 -15.92 -14.58 -20.33
CA VAL A 25 -15.99 -13.16 -19.95
C VAL A 25 -15.58 -12.96 -18.48
N TYR A 26 -16.05 -13.85 -17.60
CA TYR A 26 -15.67 -13.83 -16.19
C TYR A 26 -14.17 -14.09 -15.96
N LEU A 27 -13.57 -15.03 -16.70
CA LEU A 27 -12.13 -15.31 -16.63
C LEU A 27 -11.28 -14.13 -17.13
N ILE A 28 -11.71 -13.44 -18.19
CA ILE A 28 -11.04 -12.22 -18.68
C ILE A 28 -11.11 -11.12 -17.62
N TRP A 29 -12.28 -10.92 -17.01
CA TRP A 29 -12.44 -9.97 -15.90
C TRP A 29 -11.53 -10.32 -14.71
N LEU A 30 -11.47 -11.60 -14.32
CA LEU A 30 -10.58 -12.07 -13.27
C LEU A 30 -9.11 -11.82 -13.61
N MET A 31 -8.66 -12.10 -14.83
CA MET A 31 -7.29 -11.78 -15.24
C MET A 31 -6.99 -10.28 -15.12
N ILE A 32 -7.91 -9.41 -15.55
CA ILE A 32 -7.73 -7.95 -15.42
C ILE A 32 -7.66 -7.54 -13.94
N CYS A 33 -8.53 -8.09 -13.10
CA CYS A 33 -8.50 -7.86 -11.65
C CYS A 33 -7.19 -8.33 -11.03
N SER A 34 -6.76 -9.57 -11.29
CA SER A 34 -5.52 -10.14 -10.74
C SER A 34 -4.28 -9.43 -11.28
N MET A 35 -4.28 -8.92 -12.51
CA MET A 35 -3.18 -8.09 -13.03
C MET A 35 -3.14 -6.71 -12.36
N LYS A 36 -4.30 -6.11 -12.06
CA LYS A 36 -4.39 -4.87 -11.28
C LYS A 36 -3.96 -5.08 -9.83
N GLU A 37 -4.28 -6.23 -9.26
CA GLU A 37 -3.88 -6.64 -7.91
C GLU A 37 -2.38 -6.89 -7.83
N LYS A 38 -1.77 -7.62 -8.79
CA LYS A 38 -0.30 -7.73 -8.91
C LYS A 38 0.38 -6.38 -9.07
N ARG A 39 -0.16 -5.48 -9.90
CA ARG A 39 0.39 -4.12 -10.05
C ARG A 39 0.27 -3.28 -8.77
N ASN A 40 -0.74 -3.53 -7.94
CA ASN A 40 -0.86 -2.90 -6.62
C ASN A 40 0.06 -3.56 -5.59
N ASN A 41 0.26 -4.88 -5.66
CA ASN A 41 1.19 -5.61 -4.80
C ASN A 41 2.63 -5.21 -5.11
N ASP A 42 3.06 -5.22 -6.38
CA ASP A 42 4.39 -4.79 -6.81
C ASP A 42 4.66 -3.30 -6.52
N ARG A 43 3.60 -2.48 -6.42
CA ARG A 43 3.72 -1.07 -5.97
C ARG A 43 3.86 -0.92 -4.45
N TYR A 44 3.47 -1.93 -3.68
CA TYR A 44 3.61 -1.98 -2.23
C TYR A 44 4.87 -2.77 -1.79
N GLU A 45 5.30 -3.76 -2.56
CA GLU A 45 6.52 -4.56 -2.34
C GLU A 45 7.81 -3.79 -2.68
N MET A 46 7.71 -2.67 -3.42
CA MET A 46 8.82 -1.72 -3.60
C MET A 46 8.96 -0.72 -2.43
N ILE A 47 8.24 -0.95 -1.33
CA ILE A 47 8.49 -0.35 -0.03
C ILE A 47 8.78 -1.49 0.96
N GLU A 48 9.49 -2.53 0.52
CA GLU A 48 10.30 -3.31 1.47
C GLU A 48 11.47 -2.42 1.86
N GLU A 49 11.25 -1.76 3.00
CA GLU A 49 12.23 -1.33 3.99
C GLU A 49 13.67 -1.77 3.67
N ASP A 50 14.43 -0.84 3.07
CA ASP A 50 15.84 -0.74 3.45
C ASP A 50 15.83 -0.41 4.96
N GLU A 51 15.90 -1.46 5.79
CA GLU A 51 16.35 -1.38 7.17
C GLU A 51 17.85 -0.98 7.17
N GLU A 52 18.16 0.22 6.69
CA GLU A 52 19.44 0.89 6.90
C GLU A 52 19.16 2.25 7.54
N ASP A 53 18.83 2.22 8.83
CA ASP A 53 19.56 2.90 9.89
C ASP A 53 18.66 3.04 11.12
N ASP A 54 19.11 2.42 12.21
CA ASP A 54 18.55 2.50 13.56
C ASP A 54 18.76 3.90 14.17
N ASP A 55 18.41 4.94 13.43
CA ASP A 55 18.33 6.31 13.91
C ASP A 55 16.96 6.49 14.57
N THR A 56 16.83 5.85 15.74
CA THR A 56 15.69 6.04 16.64
C THR A 56 15.68 7.49 17.15
N PHE A 57 15.08 8.40 16.37
CA PHE A 57 14.84 9.77 16.78
C PHE A 57 13.81 9.78 17.92
N GLN A 58 14.15 10.42 19.04
CA GLN A 58 13.20 10.55 20.14
C GLN A 58 12.35 11.81 20.01
N LYS A 59 12.91 12.88 19.44
CA LYS A 59 12.24 14.18 19.37
C LYS A 59 12.46 14.87 18.04
N ALA A 60 11.46 15.64 17.63
CA ALA A 60 11.52 16.54 16.50
C ALA A 60 11.04 17.93 16.89
N ILE A 61 11.65 18.96 16.32
CA ILE A 61 11.19 20.35 16.41
C ILE A 61 10.83 20.81 15.01
N ILE A 62 9.56 21.14 14.78
CA ILE A 62 9.07 21.70 13.51
C ILE A 62 8.91 23.20 13.66
N PHE A 63 9.49 23.95 12.73
CA PHE A 63 9.39 25.41 12.66
C PHE A 63 8.30 25.82 11.66
N ILE A 64 7.35 26.64 12.12
CA ILE A 64 6.31 27.25 11.29
C ILE A 64 6.39 28.77 11.50
N GLY A 65 7.16 29.44 10.64
CA GLY A 65 7.49 30.86 10.83
C GLY A 65 8.27 31.07 12.13
N ASN A 66 7.67 31.79 13.08
CA ASN A 66 8.27 32.03 14.41
C ASN A 66 7.78 31.04 15.49
N GLU A 67 6.83 30.17 15.14
CA GLU A 67 6.31 29.17 16.05
C GLU A 67 7.12 27.88 15.93
N LYS A 68 7.27 27.18 17.06
CA LYS A 68 7.91 25.86 17.12
C LYS A 68 6.96 24.84 17.71
N ILE A 69 6.98 23.63 17.15
CA ILE A 69 6.22 22.48 17.63
C ILE A 69 7.23 21.41 18.01
N GLU A 70 7.23 21.01 19.28
CA GLU A 70 8.06 19.93 19.80
C GLU A 70 7.24 18.64 19.82
N ILE A 71 7.80 17.58 19.25
CA ILE A 71 7.11 16.30 19.03
C ILE A 71 7.97 15.17 19.57
N ASP A 72 7.38 14.31 20.39
CA ASP A 72 7.97 13.00 20.69
C ASP A 72 7.69 12.06 19.51
N VAL A 73 8.77 11.64 18.85
CA VAL A 73 8.75 10.91 17.58
C VAL A 73 8.61 9.42 17.87
N ASP A 74 7.71 8.78 17.14
CA ASP A 74 7.58 7.33 17.07
C ASP A 74 8.29 6.79 15.83
N TYR A 75 8.03 7.42 14.69
CA TYR A 75 8.65 7.09 13.41
C TYR A 75 8.87 8.35 12.57
N CYS A 76 9.97 8.40 11.84
CA CYS A 76 10.29 9.48 10.91
C CYS A 76 10.73 8.89 9.58
N TYR A 77 10.19 9.44 8.49
CA TYR A 77 10.62 9.15 7.13
C TYR A 77 11.14 10.43 6.49
N ILE A 78 12.34 10.36 5.90
CA ILE A 78 12.98 11.48 5.23
C ILE A 78 13.07 11.15 3.74
N ASP A 79 12.50 12.01 2.91
CA ASP A 79 12.65 12.03 1.46
C ASP A 79 13.49 13.26 1.08
N ASP A 80 13.94 13.36 -0.18
CA ASP A 80 14.92 14.35 -0.68
C ASP A 80 14.74 15.77 -0.14
N SER A 81 13.49 16.25 -0.06
CA SER A 81 13.17 17.61 0.41
C SER A 81 12.10 17.67 1.49
N THR A 82 11.39 16.56 1.74
CA THR A 82 10.25 16.51 2.64
C THR A 82 10.45 15.43 3.68
N THR A 83 9.97 15.66 4.89
CA THR A 83 9.98 14.69 5.97
C THR A 83 8.57 14.48 6.51
N ARG A 84 8.25 13.21 6.76
CA ARG A 84 7.03 12.79 7.45
C ARG A 84 7.41 12.33 8.85
N ILE A 85 6.81 12.97 9.85
CA ILE A 85 7.05 12.68 11.27
C ILE A 85 5.75 12.19 11.88
N GLU A 86 5.79 10.99 12.46
CA GLU A 86 4.70 10.41 13.24
C GLU A 86 5.03 10.53 14.72
N SER A 87 4.11 11.15 15.46
CA SER A 87 4.19 11.26 16.91
C SER A 87 3.66 9.98 17.58
N LYS A 88 4.13 9.68 18.78
CA LYS A 88 3.63 8.58 19.62
C LYS A 88 2.11 8.63 19.88
N ASP A 89 1.52 9.82 19.79
CA ASP A 89 0.06 10.02 19.90
C ASP A 89 -0.70 9.71 18.58
N GLY A 90 -0.02 9.22 17.54
CA GLY A 90 -0.60 8.92 16.22
C GLY A 90 -0.84 10.15 15.34
N LYS A 91 -0.31 11.32 15.71
CA LYS A 91 -0.38 12.54 14.87
C LYS A 91 0.73 12.54 13.83
N VAL A 92 0.38 12.86 12.59
CA VAL A 92 1.32 12.90 11.46
C VAL A 92 1.55 14.33 11.00
N TYR A 93 2.81 14.69 10.80
CA TYR A 93 3.25 15.99 10.30
C TYR A 93 4.06 15.79 9.02
N LEU A 94 3.76 16.58 7.99
CA LEU A 94 4.48 16.59 6.72
C LEU A 94 4.98 18.01 6.46
N THR A 95 6.28 18.16 6.25
CA THR A 95 6.92 19.46 6.07
C THR A 95 8.23 19.31 5.31
N ASP A 96 8.79 20.42 4.82
CA ASP A 96 10.14 20.42 4.24
C ASP A 96 11.17 20.08 5.32
N ILE A 97 12.19 19.27 4.98
CA ILE A 97 13.25 18.87 5.91
C ILE A 97 14.00 20.07 6.52
N LYS A 98 14.13 21.18 5.77
CA LYS A 98 14.78 22.42 6.22
C LYS A 98 14.08 23.08 7.43
N ASN A 99 12.81 22.75 7.66
CA ASN A 99 12.00 23.30 8.74
C ASN A 99 11.98 22.40 9.97
N VAL A 100 12.79 21.32 9.98
CA VAL A 100 12.77 20.31 11.03
C VAL A 100 14.15 20.11 11.60
N VAL A 101 14.21 20.02 12.93
CA VAL A 101 15.39 19.53 13.64
C VAL A 101 15.02 18.21 14.28
N LEU A 102 15.67 17.13 13.85
CA LEU A 102 15.52 15.79 14.42
C LEU A 102 16.60 15.56 15.49
N ILE A 103 16.21 15.00 16.63
CA ILE A 103 17.07 14.75 17.78
C ILE A 103 17.02 13.25 18.09
N SER A 104 18.14 12.58 17.89
CA SER A 104 18.35 11.19 18.32
C SER A 104 18.99 11.15 19.70
N ASP A 105 18.68 10.11 20.46
CA ASP A 105 19.22 9.92 21.82
C ASP A 105 20.45 9.02 21.81
N LYS A 106 21.18 9.02 20.69
CA LYS A 106 22.40 8.24 20.53
C LYS A 106 23.42 8.82 21.52
N LYS A 107 23.47 8.20 22.69
CA LYS A 107 24.47 8.44 23.72
C LYS A 107 25.80 8.08 23.10
N GLU A 108 26.51 9.06 22.54
CA GLU A 108 27.91 8.86 22.16
C GLU A 108 28.68 8.54 23.44
N ILE A 109 28.88 7.24 23.66
CA ILE A 109 29.77 6.72 24.69
C ILE A 109 31.17 6.92 24.13
N PHE A 110 31.77 8.09 24.42
CA PHE A 110 33.20 8.32 24.26
C PHE A 110 34.01 7.54 25.30
#